data_AF-A0A7Z9H4S5-F1
#
_entry.id   AF-A0A7Z9H4S5-F1
#
_cell.length_a   1.000
_cell.length_b   1.000
_cell.length_c   1.000
_cell.angle_alpha   90.00
_cell.angle_beta   90.00
_cell.angle_gamma   90.00
#
_symmetry.space_group_name_H-M   'P 1'
#
loop_
_entity.id
_entity.type
_entity.pdbx_description
1 polymer ?
#
loop_
_entity_poly.entity_id
_entity_poly.type
_entity_poly.pdbx_seq_one_letter_code
_entity_poly.pdbx_strand_id
1 'polypeptide(L)'
;MSAIFQPGWARDASANCRTSVSNCSGLLLALVVALLVCVAPITATASPTMILTLPTFPILPDMATGAMPFGGGCVVNTMHLNPPLGNLGDPDCDCDNASDAYEIANGLAGDCNSDGLPDNCEADCNGNGVADPCDLLNGTHKDCNGNGIPDDCETNSVTDCNNNDLLDSCELLLGATDCDENEILDECEPDCNGDGINDTCNITNGESQDCDTNGVPDSCQLDTDGDKIINACDSDDDDDGFSDTDEGICGTDPLDNTSIPTDFDNDGLCDNGVDPDDDNDGALDGDDSDDNNAKVCSDTDGDTCDDCSNGTFDVANDGIDTDSDGTCNAGDTDDDGDTWSDVDETTCGSDPLDNASTPTDFDNDGLC
;
A
#
# COMPACT_ATOMS: atom_id res chain seq x y z
N MET A 1 45.21 15.99 52.95
CA MET A 1 45.78 17.08 52.13
C MET A 1 44.79 17.29 50.98
N SER A 2 43.77 18.14 51.16
CA SER A 2 43.71 19.55 50.66
C SER A 2 43.83 19.60 49.12
N ALA A 3 42.96 20.21 48.30
CA ALA A 3 41.88 21.19 48.44
C ALA A 3 40.98 21.11 47.15
N ILE A 4 39.65 21.24 47.20
CA ILE A 4 38.79 22.44 46.92
C ILE A 4 39.12 23.21 45.62
N PHE A 5 38.19 23.25 44.65
CA PHE A 5 37.47 24.45 44.13
C PHE A 5 36.47 24.10 42.99
N GLN A 6 35.21 24.53 43.13
CA GLN A 6 34.14 24.73 42.10
C GLN A 6 34.29 26.15 41.49
N PRO A 7 33.47 26.69 40.52
CA PRO A 7 32.11 26.31 40.07
C PRO A 7 31.73 26.54 38.56
N GLY A 8 30.50 26.17 38.16
CA GLY A 8 29.63 27.06 37.37
C GLY A 8 28.98 26.57 36.04
N TRP A 9 27.62 26.59 36.03
CA TRP A 9 26.66 26.66 34.90
C TRP A 9 26.29 25.35 34.17
N ALA A 10 25.03 25.02 33.84
CA ALA A 10 23.71 25.62 34.10
C ALA A 10 22.57 24.56 33.97
N ARG A 11 21.44 24.90 34.59
CA ARG A 11 20.11 24.26 34.73
C ARG A 11 19.49 23.79 33.40
N ASP A 12 19.00 22.56 33.31
CA ASP A 12 17.67 22.01 33.67
C ASP A 12 16.53 22.33 32.68
N ALA A 13 16.01 21.28 32.04
CA ALA A 13 14.63 21.20 31.56
C ALA A 13 14.21 19.72 31.58
N SER A 14 13.61 19.30 32.68
CA SER A 14 12.81 18.08 32.73
C SER A 14 11.40 18.44 33.17
N ALA A 15 10.44 17.80 32.50
CA ALA A 15 9.02 17.99 32.58
C ALA A 15 8.46 17.81 33.99
N ASN A 16 7.34 18.49 34.29
CA ASN A 16 6.26 17.89 35.05
C ASN A 16 4.96 18.68 34.88
N CYS A 17 4.02 18.03 34.21
CA CYS A 17 2.62 18.40 34.13
C CYS A 17 1.96 18.08 35.49
N ARG A 18 1.35 19.07 36.14
CA ARG A 18 0.36 18.82 37.20
C ARG A 18 -0.86 19.72 37.01
N THR A 19 -1.97 19.02 37.02
CA THR A 19 -3.38 19.44 37.03
C THR A 19 -3.71 20.47 38.09
N SER A 20 -4.56 21.45 37.75
CA SER A 20 -5.60 21.92 38.68
C SER A 20 -6.79 22.54 37.94
N VAL A 21 -7.95 22.00 38.32
CA VAL A 21 -9.32 22.38 37.97
C VAL A 21 -9.62 23.81 38.42
N SER A 22 -10.37 24.59 37.62
CA SER A 22 -11.56 25.37 38.05
C SER A 22 -12.09 26.31 36.96
N ASN A 23 -13.25 25.94 36.40
CA ASN A 23 -14.42 26.76 36.08
C ASN A 23 -14.22 28.21 35.58
N CYS A 24 -14.48 28.43 34.28
CA CYS A 24 -14.95 29.72 33.78
C CYS A 24 -16.19 29.52 32.89
N SER A 25 -17.35 29.85 33.44
CA SER A 25 -18.55 30.23 32.68
C SER A 25 -18.46 31.73 32.36
N GLY A 26 -18.80 32.11 31.13
CA GLY A 26 -19.35 33.44 30.86
C GLY A 26 -18.55 34.35 29.92
N LEU A 27 -19.06 34.43 28.69
CA LEU A 27 -19.57 35.66 28.06
C LEU A 27 -18.59 36.72 27.50
N LEU A 28 -18.64 36.81 26.16
CA LEU A 28 -18.57 37.98 25.28
C LEU A 28 -17.26 38.77 25.07
N LEU A 29 -16.86 38.78 23.78
CA LEU A 29 -16.56 39.94 22.94
C LEU A 29 -15.20 40.65 23.13
N ALA A 30 -14.25 40.42 22.22
CA ALA A 30 -13.70 41.45 21.33
C ALA A 30 -12.47 40.98 20.53
N LEU A 31 -12.65 41.03 19.22
CA LEU A 31 -11.70 41.15 18.11
C LEU A 31 -10.31 41.74 18.44
N VAL A 32 -9.22 41.00 18.18
CA VAL A 32 -7.94 41.56 17.69
C VAL A 32 -7.28 40.56 16.75
N VAL A 33 -7.06 41.01 15.51
CA VAL A 33 -6.34 40.33 14.42
C VAL A 33 -4.85 40.23 14.76
N ALA A 34 -4.26 39.04 14.65
CA ALA A 34 -2.81 38.86 14.49
C ALA A 34 -2.53 37.62 13.65
N LEU A 35 -2.25 37.87 12.37
CA LEU A 35 -1.65 36.96 11.41
C LEU A 35 -0.26 36.56 11.93
N LEU A 36 0.01 35.28 12.17
CA LEU A 36 1.37 34.78 12.36
C LEU A 36 1.53 33.44 11.65
N VAL A 37 2.10 33.53 10.45
CA VAL A 37 2.62 32.41 9.65
C VAL A 37 3.75 31.75 10.44
N CYS A 38 3.56 30.49 10.82
CA CYS A 38 4.64 29.66 11.34
C CYS A 38 5.55 29.23 10.18
N VAL A 39 6.72 29.86 10.08
CA VAL A 39 7.85 29.32 9.31
C VAL A 39 8.61 28.38 10.23
N ALA A 40 8.53 27.07 9.96
CA ALA A 40 9.35 26.07 10.63
C ALA A 40 10.78 26.08 10.05
N PRO A 41 11.84 26.09 10.88
CA PRO A 41 13.19 25.87 10.41
C PRO A 41 13.49 24.37 10.32
N ILE A 42 13.60 23.84 9.10
CA ILE A 42 14.17 22.51 8.85
C ILE A 42 15.68 22.60 9.10
N THR A 43 16.17 21.77 10.01
CA THR A 43 17.58 21.64 10.34
C THR A 43 18.26 20.75 9.28
N ALA A 44 19.14 21.33 8.48
CA ALA A 44 19.99 20.60 7.55
C ALA A 44 21.13 19.91 8.33
N THR A 45 21.13 18.59 8.34
CA THR A 45 22.28 17.78 8.76
C THR A 45 23.15 17.49 7.52
N ALA A 46 24.43 17.85 7.59
CA ALA A 46 25.42 17.56 6.56
C ALA A 46 26.08 16.21 6.85
N SER A 47 26.11 15.32 5.85
CA SER A 47 26.89 14.07 5.82
C SER A 47 27.60 13.95 4.45
N PRO A 48 28.75 13.24 4.35
CA PRO A 48 29.86 13.69 3.53
C PRO A 48 29.86 13.18 2.07
N THR A 49 30.31 14.06 1.18
CA THR A 49 31.01 13.80 -0.10
C THR A 49 30.85 12.42 -0.73
N MET A 50 29.89 12.31 -1.65
CA MET A 50 29.85 11.28 -2.69
C MET A 50 30.45 11.87 -3.98
N ILE A 51 31.58 11.31 -4.42
CA ILE A 51 32.22 11.66 -5.70
C ILE A 51 31.40 11.01 -6.81
N LEU A 52 30.69 11.82 -7.59
CA LEU A 52 29.97 11.37 -8.78
C LEU A 52 30.98 11.23 -9.94
N THR A 53 31.42 10.01 -10.22
CA THR A 53 32.08 9.70 -11.48
C THR A 53 31.02 9.59 -12.58
N LEU A 54 31.07 10.51 -13.55
CA LEU A 54 30.22 10.49 -14.75
C LEU A 54 30.40 9.17 -15.53
N PRO A 55 29.33 8.53 -16.02
CA PRO A 55 29.47 7.37 -16.89
C PRO A 55 30.00 7.81 -18.26
N THR A 56 31.12 7.23 -18.68
CA THR A 56 31.61 7.34 -20.06
C THR A 56 30.69 6.54 -20.98
N PHE A 57 29.87 7.25 -21.76
CA PHE A 57 29.12 6.64 -22.84
C PHE A 57 30.03 6.29 -24.02
N PRO A 58 29.89 5.10 -24.63
CA PRO A 58 30.68 4.70 -25.78
C PRO A 58 30.23 5.46 -27.03
N ILE A 59 31.19 6.06 -27.71
CA ILE A 59 31.09 6.49 -29.10
C ILE A 59 30.82 5.28 -30.01
N LEU A 60 29.64 5.25 -30.64
CA LEU A 60 29.33 4.38 -31.79
C LEU A 60 29.15 5.25 -33.05
N PRO A 61 29.47 4.71 -34.23
CA PRO A 61 29.86 5.51 -35.38
C PRO A 61 28.67 6.02 -36.18
N ASP A 62 28.91 7.20 -36.75
CA ASP A 62 28.14 7.92 -37.76
C ASP A 62 27.79 7.03 -38.98
N MET A 63 26.49 7.00 -39.30
CA MET A 63 25.97 6.55 -40.59
C MET A 63 24.61 7.20 -40.87
N ALA A 64 24.69 8.41 -41.42
CA ALA A 64 24.01 8.90 -42.61
C ALA A 64 22.57 8.43 -42.95
N THR A 65 21.75 9.46 -43.26
CA THR A 65 20.49 9.49 -44.04
C THR A 65 19.19 9.20 -43.29
N GLY A 66 18.51 10.29 -42.89
CA GLY A 66 17.13 10.31 -42.43
C GLY A 66 16.82 11.69 -41.85
N ALA A 67 16.08 12.51 -42.58
CA ALA A 67 15.66 13.85 -42.16
C ALA A 67 14.89 13.79 -40.84
N MET A 68 15.22 14.68 -39.91
CA MET A 68 14.45 14.95 -38.70
C MET A 68 14.00 16.42 -38.77
N PRO A 69 12.70 16.72 -38.59
CA PRO A 69 12.23 18.09 -38.43
C PRO A 69 12.37 18.50 -36.96
N PHE A 70 12.55 19.79 -36.72
CA PHE A 70 12.70 20.46 -35.43
C PHE A 70 14.06 20.36 -34.73
N GLY A 71 14.75 21.51 -34.69
CA GLY A 71 15.79 21.80 -33.69
C GLY A 71 17.26 21.80 -34.15
N GLY A 72 17.53 21.89 -35.46
CA GLY A 72 18.91 21.96 -35.97
C GLY A 72 19.31 23.39 -36.33
N GLY A 73 19.83 24.17 -35.39
CA GLY A 73 20.48 25.44 -35.74
C GLY A 73 21.57 25.21 -36.79
N CYS A 74 21.56 25.96 -37.89
CA CYS A 74 22.51 25.77 -38.99
C CYS A 74 23.96 25.87 -38.46
N VAL A 75 24.73 24.80 -38.64
CA VAL A 75 26.19 24.84 -38.44
C VAL A 75 26.82 25.63 -39.59
N VAL A 76 26.84 26.94 -39.48
CA VAL A 76 27.55 27.82 -40.41
C VAL A 76 29.05 27.53 -40.35
N ASN A 77 29.53 26.72 -41.29
CA ASN A 77 30.96 26.49 -41.46
C ASN A 77 31.60 27.78 -41.97
N THR A 78 32.38 28.43 -41.11
CA THR A 78 33.01 29.73 -41.36
C THR A 78 34.09 29.62 -42.42
N MET A 79 33.74 29.71 -43.71
CA MET A 79 34.74 29.96 -44.76
C MET A 79 34.23 30.59 -46.06
N HIS A 80 33.07 31.25 -46.10
CA HIS A 80 32.71 32.12 -47.23
C HIS A 80 32.85 33.60 -46.86
N LEU A 81 33.87 34.22 -47.43
CA LEU A 81 34.16 35.64 -47.28
C LEU A 81 33.07 36.43 -48.01
N ASN A 82 32.28 37.18 -47.22
CA ASN A 82 31.32 38.23 -47.58
C ASN A 82 29.86 37.75 -47.76
N PRO A 83 29.05 37.66 -46.69
CA PRO A 83 27.62 37.42 -46.84
C PRO A 83 26.90 38.72 -47.24
N PRO A 84 25.89 38.67 -48.12
CA PRO A 84 24.87 39.70 -48.09
C PRO A 84 24.06 39.50 -46.80
N LEU A 85 24.13 40.47 -45.90
CA LEU A 85 23.00 40.90 -45.06
C LEU A 85 22.46 39.96 -43.95
N GLY A 86 23.33 39.30 -43.18
CA GLY A 86 22.96 38.68 -41.90
C GLY A 86 24.18 38.53 -40.97
N ASN A 87 24.01 38.73 -39.66
CA ASN A 87 25.10 38.58 -38.70
C ASN A 87 25.22 37.10 -38.29
N LEU A 88 26.44 36.59 -38.09
CA LEU A 88 26.68 35.22 -37.63
C LEU A 88 26.02 35.02 -36.25
N GLY A 89 24.82 34.41 -36.21
CA GLY A 89 24.03 34.19 -35.00
C GLY A 89 22.56 34.57 -35.10
N ASP A 90 22.11 35.17 -36.21
CA ASP A 90 20.68 35.37 -36.48
C ASP A 90 20.02 34.03 -36.88
N PRO A 91 18.76 33.76 -36.49
CA PRO A 91 17.99 32.61 -36.96
C PRO A 91 17.95 32.55 -38.49
N ASP A 92 18.20 31.37 -39.03
CA ASP A 92 18.20 30.99 -40.45
C ASP A 92 17.62 29.57 -40.48
N CYS A 93 16.35 29.44 -40.83
CA CYS A 93 15.57 28.22 -40.66
C CYS A 93 15.64 27.29 -41.89
N ASP A 94 15.85 27.83 -43.09
CA ASP A 94 15.98 27.06 -44.33
C ASP A 94 17.45 26.84 -44.77
N CYS A 95 18.38 27.40 -44.01
CA CYS A 95 19.83 27.31 -44.18
C CYS A 95 20.33 27.79 -45.55
N ASP A 96 19.70 28.81 -46.14
CA ASP A 96 20.11 29.35 -47.44
C ASP A 96 21.18 30.47 -47.36
N ASN A 97 21.62 30.81 -46.14
CA ASN A 97 22.55 31.90 -45.80
C ASN A 97 21.95 33.32 -45.82
N ALA A 98 20.64 33.48 -45.94
CA ALA A 98 19.90 34.65 -45.49
C ALA A 98 19.35 34.39 -44.07
N SER A 99 19.23 35.44 -43.25
CA SER A 99 18.52 35.28 -41.97
C SER A 99 17.02 35.42 -42.17
N ASP A 100 16.24 34.73 -41.36
CA ASP A 100 14.77 34.76 -41.32
C ASP A 100 14.26 36.22 -41.37
N ALA A 101 14.78 37.07 -40.49
CA ALA A 101 14.42 38.47 -40.41
C ALA A 101 14.80 39.27 -41.67
N TYR A 102 15.89 38.91 -42.36
CA TYR A 102 16.28 39.55 -43.61
C TYR A 102 15.33 39.17 -44.74
N GLU A 103 14.94 37.90 -44.82
CA GLU A 103 14.02 37.40 -45.85
C GLU A 103 12.65 38.06 -45.74
N ILE A 104 12.09 38.10 -44.53
CA ILE A 104 10.80 38.74 -44.23
C ILE A 104 10.86 40.25 -44.56
N ALA A 105 11.91 40.95 -44.11
CA ALA A 105 12.03 42.41 -44.32
C ALA A 105 12.20 42.83 -45.79
N ASN A 106 12.72 41.93 -46.64
CA ASN A 106 12.92 42.19 -48.07
C ASN A 106 11.85 41.54 -48.96
N GLY A 107 10.84 40.87 -48.36
CA GLY A 107 9.77 40.18 -49.09
C GLY A 107 10.26 38.99 -49.91
N LEU A 108 11.32 38.33 -49.44
CA LEU A 108 11.85 37.09 -50.03
C LEU A 108 11.12 35.86 -49.50
N ALA A 109 10.67 35.91 -48.24
CA ALA A 109 9.79 34.93 -47.62
C ALA A 109 8.53 35.62 -47.04
N GLY A 110 7.44 34.85 -46.93
CA GLY A 110 6.21 35.28 -46.25
C GLY A 110 6.33 35.13 -44.74
N ASP A 111 5.58 35.94 -44.00
CA ASP A 111 5.39 35.85 -42.55
C ASP A 111 3.97 36.36 -42.27
N CYS A 112 3.00 35.46 -42.40
CA CYS A 112 1.59 35.81 -42.37
C CYS A 112 1.11 36.19 -40.97
N ASN A 113 1.63 35.54 -39.92
CA ASN A 113 1.23 35.71 -38.53
C ASN A 113 2.07 36.78 -37.79
N SER A 114 3.13 37.28 -38.44
CA SER A 114 4.04 38.31 -37.94
C SER A 114 4.81 37.91 -36.69
N ASP A 115 5.14 36.62 -36.53
CA ASP A 115 5.91 36.10 -35.40
C ASP A 115 7.43 36.16 -35.62
N GLY A 116 7.86 36.47 -36.85
CA GLY A 116 9.26 36.59 -37.25
C GLY A 116 9.91 35.29 -37.74
N LEU A 117 9.15 34.22 -37.90
CA LEU A 117 9.53 32.98 -38.56
C LEU A 117 8.94 32.96 -39.99
N PRO A 118 9.73 32.64 -41.02
CA PRO A 118 9.23 32.51 -42.38
C PRO A 118 8.18 31.41 -42.54
N ASP A 119 7.10 31.63 -43.31
CA ASP A 119 6.00 30.66 -43.53
C ASP A 119 6.52 29.28 -44.00
N ASN A 120 7.59 29.25 -44.81
CA ASN A 120 8.21 28.00 -45.31
C ASN A 120 8.96 27.20 -44.24
N CYS A 121 9.15 27.79 -43.07
CA CYS A 121 9.77 27.19 -41.90
C CYS A 121 8.78 26.88 -40.78
N GLU A 122 7.51 27.22 -40.98
CA GLU A 122 6.41 26.83 -40.12
C GLU A 122 5.87 25.44 -40.50
N ALA A 123 5.07 24.85 -39.63
CA ALA A 123 4.41 23.59 -39.92
C ALA A 123 3.35 23.78 -41.02
N ASP A 124 3.24 22.81 -41.92
CA ASP A 124 2.18 22.67 -42.93
C ASP A 124 1.69 21.22 -42.85
N CYS A 125 0.74 20.98 -41.97
CA CYS A 125 0.27 19.66 -41.63
C CYS A 125 -0.56 19.01 -42.76
N ASN A 126 -1.33 19.82 -43.50
CA ASN A 126 -2.19 19.34 -44.60
C ASN A 126 -1.44 19.26 -45.95
N GLY A 127 -0.21 19.78 -46.01
CA GLY A 127 0.68 19.73 -47.16
C GLY A 127 0.20 20.58 -48.35
N ASN A 128 -0.60 21.62 -48.09
CA ASN A 128 -1.19 22.46 -49.14
C ASN A 128 -0.24 23.58 -49.63
N GLY A 129 0.90 23.76 -48.95
CA GLY A 129 1.90 24.80 -49.23
C GLY A 129 1.62 26.15 -48.55
N VAL A 130 0.69 26.20 -47.60
CA VAL A 130 0.37 27.32 -46.71
C VAL A 130 0.60 26.85 -45.28
N ALA A 131 1.33 27.62 -44.50
CA ALA A 131 1.62 27.23 -43.12
C ALA A 131 0.36 27.21 -42.26
N ASP A 132 0.36 26.35 -41.24
CA ASP A 132 -0.74 26.16 -40.30
C ASP A 132 -1.21 27.49 -39.67
N PRO A 133 -0.33 28.38 -39.17
CA PRO A 133 -0.75 29.67 -38.64
C PRO A 133 -1.39 30.59 -39.69
N CYS A 134 -0.97 30.47 -40.96
CA CYS A 134 -1.57 31.21 -42.07
C CYS A 134 -2.95 30.67 -42.44
N ASP A 135 -3.11 29.35 -42.41
CA ASP A 135 -4.39 28.68 -42.65
C ASP A 135 -5.44 29.09 -41.60
N LEU A 136 -5.02 29.21 -40.33
CA LEU A 136 -5.84 29.71 -39.23
C LEU A 136 -6.14 31.20 -39.35
N LEU A 137 -5.16 32.05 -39.67
CA LEU A 137 -5.35 33.49 -39.84
C LEU A 137 -6.32 33.82 -40.98
N ASN A 138 -6.29 33.04 -42.06
CA ASN A 138 -7.18 33.18 -43.20
C ASN A 138 -8.58 32.59 -42.96
N GLY A 139 -8.81 31.93 -41.81
CA GLY A 139 -10.07 31.27 -41.46
C GLY A 139 -10.44 30.11 -42.39
N THR A 140 -9.42 29.48 -42.99
CA THR A 140 -9.61 28.32 -43.89
C THR A 140 -9.71 27.01 -43.14
N HIS A 141 -9.18 26.97 -41.92
CA HIS A 141 -9.29 25.86 -40.98
C HIS A 141 -9.75 26.38 -39.62
N LYS A 142 -10.22 25.46 -38.76
CA LYS A 142 -10.64 25.76 -37.39
C LYS A 142 -9.51 25.36 -36.42
N ASP A 143 -9.43 26.08 -35.31
CA ASP A 143 -8.57 25.78 -34.16
C ASP A 143 -9.46 26.06 -32.94
N CYS A 144 -10.18 25.04 -32.51
CA CYS A 144 -11.17 25.20 -31.44
C CYS A 144 -10.51 25.35 -30.06
N ASN A 145 -9.36 24.71 -29.85
CA ASN A 145 -8.65 24.67 -28.57
C ASN A 145 -7.64 25.84 -28.41
N GLY A 146 -7.35 26.56 -29.50
CA GLY A 146 -6.50 27.74 -29.53
C GLY A 146 -5.00 27.43 -29.42
N ASN A 147 -4.58 26.20 -29.75
CA ASN A 147 -3.18 25.78 -29.61
C ASN A 147 -2.30 26.13 -30.84
N GLY A 148 -2.90 26.70 -31.89
CA GLY A 148 -2.20 27.10 -33.11
C GLY A 148 -2.01 25.98 -34.13
N ILE A 149 -2.59 24.80 -33.90
CA ILE A 149 -2.65 23.68 -34.85
C ILE A 149 -4.09 23.59 -35.37
N PRO A 150 -4.31 23.49 -36.69
CA PRO A 150 -5.64 23.25 -37.25
C PRO A 150 -6.27 21.95 -36.75
N ASP A 151 -7.57 21.98 -36.42
CA ASP A 151 -8.36 20.82 -35.96
C ASP A 151 -8.16 19.60 -36.90
N ASP A 152 -8.20 19.81 -38.22
CA ASP A 152 -8.02 18.75 -39.24
C ASP A 152 -6.66 18.05 -39.17
N CYS A 153 -5.69 18.67 -38.51
CA CYS A 153 -4.32 18.19 -38.30
C CYS A 153 -4.08 17.60 -36.91
N GLU A 154 -5.09 17.67 -36.06
CA GLU A 154 -5.09 17.10 -34.72
C GLU A 154 -5.93 15.81 -34.64
N THR A 155 -6.45 15.33 -35.77
CA THR A 155 -7.31 14.13 -35.86
C THR A 155 -6.50 12.83 -35.73
N ASN A 156 -6.26 12.39 -34.50
CA ASN A 156 -5.81 11.03 -34.21
C ASN A 156 -6.81 10.37 -33.25
N SER A 157 -6.86 9.04 -33.20
CA SER A 157 -7.85 8.32 -32.38
C SER A 157 -7.71 8.53 -30.85
N VAL A 158 -6.76 9.35 -30.39
CA VAL A 158 -6.57 9.72 -28.99
C VAL A 158 -7.18 11.10 -28.68
N THR A 159 -7.53 11.88 -29.70
CA THR A 159 -8.10 13.24 -29.60
C THR A 159 -9.54 13.35 -30.09
N ASP A 160 -10.10 12.24 -30.59
CA ASP A 160 -11.51 12.05 -30.97
C ASP A 160 -11.92 10.63 -30.51
N CYS A 161 -12.34 10.53 -29.26
CA CYS A 161 -12.60 9.24 -28.61
C CYS A 161 -13.90 8.59 -29.08
N ASN A 162 -14.92 9.38 -29.44
CA ASN A 162 -16.20 8.91 -29.95
C ASN A 162 -16.22 8.71 -31.49
N ASN A 163 -15.13 9.08 -32.18
CA ASN A 163 -14.93 9.01 -33.63
C ASN A 163 -16.00 9.78 -34.41
N ASN A 164 -16.40 10.97 -33.94
CA ASN A 164 -17.42 11.80 -34.57
C ASN A 164 -16.85 12.90 -35.51
N ASP A 165 -15.53 12.88 -35.75
CA ASP A 165 -14.77 13.84 -36.55
C ASP A 165 -14.73 15.27 -35.94
N LEU A 166 -14.98 15.40 -34.64
CA LEU A 166 -14.80 16.62 -33.84
C LEU A 166 -13.87 16.29 -32.69
N LEU A 167 -12.86 17.13 -32.43
CA LEU A 167 -11.95 16.86 -31.33
C LEU A 167 -12.66 16.98 -29.98
N ASP A 168 -12.29 16.12 -29.03
CA ASP A 168 -12.82 16.10 -27.68
C ASP A 168 -12.69 17.49 -27.01
N SER A 169 -11.54 18.16 -27.23
CA SER A 169 -11.31 19.53 -26.74
C SER A 169 -12.29 20.56 -27.34
N CYS A 170 -12.75 20.35 -28.57
CA CYS A 170 -13.79 21.18 -29.17
C CYS A 170 -15.16 20.88 -28.57
N GLU A 171 -15.45 19.60 -28.30
CA GLU A 171 -16.72 19.17 -27.72
C GLU A 171 -16.91 19.75 -26.31
N LEU A 172 -15.86 19.72 -25.49
CA LEU A 172 -15.83 20.38 -24.19
C LEU A 172 -16.15 21.88 -24.30
N LEU A 173 -15.57 22.59 -25.27
CA LEU A 173 -15.85 24.01 -25.50
C LEU A 173 -17.30 24.27 -25.95
N LEU A 174 -17.92 23.30 -26.63
CA LEU A 174 -19.32 23.34 -27.02
C LEU A 174 -20.29 22.92 -25.91
N GLY A 175 -19.77 22.54 -24.74
CA GLY A 175 -20.54 22.18 -23.55
C GLY A 175 -20.93 20.71 -23.51
N ALA A 176 -20.10 19.83 -24.07
CA ALA A 176 -20.15 18.41 -23.74
C ALA A 176 -19.89 18.20 -22.23
N THR A 177 -20.30 17.04 -21.73
CA THR A 177 -20.25 16.75 -20.30
C THR A 177 -18.89 16.18 -19.89
N ASP A 178 -18.37 16.72 -18.79
CA ASP A 178 -17.12 16.36 -18.11
C ASP A 178 -17.38 16.64 -16.63
N CYS A 179 -17.77 15.60 -15.88
CA CYS A 179 -18.27 15.75 -14.53
C CYS A 179 -17.17 15.93 -13.48
N ASP A 180 -15.96 15.46 -13.75
CA ASP A 180 -14.80 15.51 -12.85
C ASP A 180 -13.78 16.59 -13.24
N GLU A 181 -14.04 17.31 -14.34
CA GLU A 181 -13.24 18.41 -14.89
C GLU A 181 -11.82 17.97 -15.27
N ASN A 182 -11.65 16.72 -15.73
CA ASN A 182 -10.34 16.16 -16.09
C ASN A 182 -9.95 16.38 -17.57
N GLU A 183 -10.76 17.13 -18.33
CA GLU A 183 -10.59 17.43 -19.76
C GLU A 183 -10.78 16.20 -20.69
N ILE A 184 -11.36 15.11 -20.18
CA ILE A 184 -11.84 13.95 -20.94
C ILE A 184 -13.37 13.99 -20.94
N LEU A 185 -13.98 13.69 -22.08
CA LEU A 185 -15.43 13.61 -22.18
C LEU A 185 -15.96 12.43 -21.38
N ASP A 186 -17.10 12.62 -20.69
CA ASP A 186 -17.73 11.57 -19.88
C ASP A 186 -17.95 10.27 -20.67
N GLU A 187 -18.34 10.37 -21.95
CA GLU A 187 -18.61 9.22 -22.82
C GLU A 187 -17.36 8.43 -23.23
N CYS A 188 -16.19 8.99 -22.95
CA CYS A 188 -14.88 8.42 -23.23
C CYS A 188 -14.21 7.89 -21.97
N GLU A 189 -14.86 8.07 -20.84
CA GLU A 189 -14.48 7.46 -19.58
C GLU A 189 -15.11 6.06 -19.44
N PRO A 190 -14.52 5.18 -18.61
CA PRO A 190 -15.08 3.87 -18.34
C PRO A 190 -16.49 3.96 -17.74
N ASP A 191 -17.43 3.22 -18.31
CA ASP A 191 -18.75 2.94 -17.74
C ASP A 191 -18.87 1.42 -17.62
N CYS A 192 -18.58 0.92 -16.42
CA CYS A 192 -18.52 -0.51 -16.17
C CYS A 192 -19.91 -1.16 -16.12
N ASN A 193 -20.95 -0.42 -15.75
CA ASN A 193 -22.31 -0.93 -15.55
C ASN A 193 -23.22 -0.70 -16.77
N GLY A 194 -22.80 0.16 -17.71
CA GLY A 194 -23.48 0.46 -18.96
C GLY A 194 -24.75 1.32 -18.81
N ASP A 195 -24.87 2.11 -17.74
CA ASP A 195 -26.03 2.97 -17.48
C ASP A 195 -25.96 4.34 -18.19
N GLY A 196 -24.82 4.66 -18.81
CA GLY A 196 -24.58 5.90 -19.52
C GLY A 196 -24.05 7.04 -18.66
N ILE A 197 -23.70 6.77 -17.40
CA ILE A 197 -22.93 7.64 -16.51
C ILE A 197 -21.63 6.90 -16.23
N ASN A 198 -20.48 7.56 -16.46
CA ASN A 198 -19.21 6.89 -16.21
C ASN A 198 -18.97 6.64 -14.71
N ASP A 199 -18.00 5.76 -14.46
CA ASP A 199 -17.60 5.29 -13.14
C ASP A 199 -17.27 6.47 -12.19
N THR A 200 -16.46 7.42 -12.66
CA THR A 200 -16.05 8.61 -11.89
C THR A 200 -17.24 9.50 -11.51
N CYS A 201 -18.16 9.74 -12.43
CA CYS A 201 -19.37 10.52 -12.21
C CYS A 201 -20.31 9.83 -11.23
N ASN A 202 -20.49 8.51 -11.38
CA ASN A 202 -21.32 7.69 -10.50
C ASN A 202 -20.84 7.79 -9.04
N ILE A 203 -19.52 7.74 -8.84
CA ILE A 203 -18.89 7.87 -7.52
C ILE A 203 -19.01 9.32 -7.00
N THR A 204 -18.63 10.31 -7.82
CA THR A 204 -18.62 11.73 -7.43
C THR A 204 -20.01 12.25 -7.06
N ASN A 205 -21.04 11.77 -7.74
CA ASN A 205 -22.43 12.11 -7.44
C ASN A 205 -23.02 11.34 -6.25
N GLY A 206 -22.27 10.38 -5.68
CA GLY A 206 -22.71 9.52 -4.59
C GLY A 206 -23.80 8.53 -5.00
N GLU A 207 -23.89 8.23 -6.30
CA GLU A 207 -24.83 7.25 -6.85
C GLU A 207 -24.27 5.82 -6.75
N SER A 208 -22.94 5.69 -6.67
CA SER A 208 -22.21 4.44 -6.44
C SER A 208 -21.28 4.50 -5.23
N GLN A 209 -21.05 3.35 -4.60
CA GLN A 209 -20.02 3.17 -3.58
C GLN A 209 -18.66 2.86 -4.23
N ASP A 210 -17.58 3.30 -3.59
CA ASP A 210 -16.17 3.04 -3.95
C ASP A 210 -15.38 2.97 -2.64
N CYS A 211 -15.39 1.80 -2.01
CA CYS A 211 -14.86 1.63 -0.66
C CYS A 211 -13.32 1.56 -0.63
N ASP A 212 -12.68 1.07 -1.69
CA ASP A 212 -11.23 0.97 -1.83
C ASP A 212 -10.62 2.22 -2.50
N THR A 213 -11.46 3.14 -2.96
CA THR A 213 -11.11 4.44 -3.53
C THR A 213 -10.27 4.33 -4.80
N ASN A 214 -10.49 3.27 -5.58
CA ASN A 214 -9.74 2.99 -6.79
C ASN A 214 -10.34 3.65 -8.06
N GLY A 215 -11.49 4.31 -7.94
CA GLY A 215 -12.19 4.97 -9.04
C GLY A 215 -13.13 4.07 -9.84
N VAL A 216 -13.30 2.81 -9.43
CA VAL A 216 -14.25 1.85 -10.02
C VAL A 216 -15.36 1.59 -9.00
N PRO A 217 -16.64 1.77 -9.35
CA PRO A 217 -17.76 1.45 -8.47
C PRO A 217 -17.69 0.03 -7.91
N ASP A 218 -18.02 -0.13 -6.63
CA ASP A 218 -18.06 -1.44 -5.95
C ASP A 218 -18.90 -2.46 -6.75
N SER A 219 -20.01 -2.02 -7.34
CA SER A 219 -20.89 -2.87 -8.16
C SER A 219 -20.24 -3.51 -9.39
N CYS A 220 -19.05 -3.04 -9.77
CA CYS A 220 -18.26 -3.51 -10.90
C CYS A 220 -17.00 -4.25 -10.49
N GLN A 221 -16.78 -4.40 -9.19
CA GLN A 221 -15.67 -5.16 -8.64
C GLN A 221 -16.15 -6.55 -8.21
N LEU A 222 -15.20 -7.42 -7.85
CA LEU A 222 -15.50 -8.78 -7.42
C LEU A 222 -16.03 -8.76 -5.99
N ASP A 223 -17.04 -9.58 -5.75
CA ASP A 223 -17.73 -9.83 -4.47
C ASP A 223 -17.95 -11.35 -4.45
N THR A 224 -17.11 -12.07 -3.70
CA THR A 224 -16.93 -13.52 -3.84
C THR A 224 -17.99 -14.31 -3.08
N ASP A 225 -18.42 -13.81 -1.92
CA ASP A 225 -19.48 -14.37 -1.09
C ASP A 225 -20.88 -13.79 -1.38
N GLY A 226 -20.95 -12.61 -1.99
CA GLY A 226 -22.19 -11.95 -2.40
C GLY A 226 -22.84 -11.09 -1.32
N ASP A 227 -22.12 -10.65 -0.29
CA ASP A 227 -22.68 -9.86 0.82
C ASP A 227 -22.86 -8.36 0.47
N LYS A 228 -22.31 -7.94 -0.69
CA LYS A 228 -22.24 -6.58 -1.26
C LYS A 228 -21.10 -5.71 -0.74
N ILE A 229 -20.13 -6.31 -0.08
CA ILE A 229 -18.81 -5.77 0.16
C ILE A 229 -17.91 -6.43 -0.89
N ILE A 230 -17.11 -5.63 -1.56
CA ILE A 230 -16.20 -6.16 -2.59
C ILE A 230 -14.98 -6.75 -1.89
N ASN A 231 -14.32 -7.70 -2.53
CA ASN A 231 -13.14 -8.35 -1.98
C ASN A 231 -12.04 -7.37 -1.49
N ALA A 232 -11.90 -6.22 -2.15
CA ALA A 232 -10.91 -5.22 -1.76
C ALA A 232 -11.21 -4.52 -0.41
N CYS A 233 -12.43 -4.66 0.10
CA CYS A 233 -12.95 -4.03 1.30
C CYS A 233 -13.56 -5.02 2.30
N ASP A 234 -13.65 -6.28 1.92
CA ASP A 234 -13.99 -7.37 2.81
C ASP A 234 -12.74 -7.81 3.58
N SER A 235 -12.97 -8.42 4.73
CA SER A 235 -11.94 -9.09 5.51
C SER A 235 -12.05 -10.60 5.47
N ASP A 236 -13.17 -11.13 4.96
CA ASP A 236 -13.46 -12.56 4.81
C ASP A 236 -14.15 -12.71 3.44
N ASP A 237 -13.35 -12.82 2.39
CA ASP A 237 -13.81 -12.74 1.00
C ASP A 237 -14.80 -13.85 0.60
N ASP A 238 -14.81 -14.99 1.30
CA ASP A 238 -15.66 -16.14 0.97
C ASP A 238 -16.68 -16.55 2.06
N ASP A 239 -16.67 -15.83 3.18
CA ASP A 239 -17.63 -15.86 4.30
C ASP A 239 -17.67 -17.25 4.97
N ASP A 240 -16.50 -17.91 5.06
CA ASP A 240 -16.33 -19.21 5.71
C ASP A 240 -16.06 -19.14 7.21
N GLY A 241 -15.80 -17.93 7.72
CA GLY A 241 -15.59 -17.61 9.12
C GLY A 241 -14.15 -17.29 9.50
N PHE A 242 -13.20 -17.37 8.56
CA PHE A 242 -11.81 -16.98 8.76
C PHE A 242 -11.45 -15.76 7.91
N SER A 243 -10.62 -14.86 8.45
CA SER A 243 -10.25 -13.66 7.71
C SER A 243 -9.17 -13.94 6.67
N ASP A 244 -9.14 -13.18 5.56
CA ASP A 244 -8.10 -13.33 4.51
C ASP A 244 -6.68 -13.23 5.07
N THR A 245 -6.53 -12.45 6.15
CA THR A 245 -5.25 -12.28 6.85
C THR A 245 -4.84 -13.56 7.57
N ASP A 246 -5.78 -14.21 8.26
CA ASP A 246 -5.54 -15.44 9.02
C ASP A 246 -5.33 -16.61 8.06
N GLU A 247 -6.14 -16.71 7.02
CA GLU A 247 -5.98 -17.70 5.95
C GLU A 247 -4.66 -17.56 5.19
N GLY A 248 -4.23 -16.32 4.93
CA GLY A 248 -2.91 -16.06 4.36
C GLY A 248 -1.75 -16.55 5.24
N ILE A 249 -1.94 -16.61 6.55
CA ILE A 249 -0.97 -17.15 7.52
C ILE A 249 -1.07 -18.68 7.58
N CYS A 250 -2.29 -19.20 7.68
CA CYS A 250 -2.60 -20.62 7.83
C CYS A 250 -2.52 -21.42 6.52
N GLY A 251 -2.39 -20.73 5.39
CA GLY A 251 -2.08 -21.31 4.08
C GLY A 251 -3.29 -21.85 3.33
N THR A 252 -4.49 -21.34 3.62
CA THR A 252 -5.73 -21.62 2.91
C THR A 252 -5.99 -20.60 1.79
N ASP A 253 -7.07 -20.79 1.02
CA ASP A 253 -7.44 -19.95 -0.12
C ASP A 253 -8.62 -19.05 0.27
N PRO A 254 -8.41 -17.72 0.44
CA PRO A 254 -9.45 -16.80 0.90
C PRO A 254 -10.63 -16.59 -0.04
N LEU A 255 -10.64 -17.25 -1.19
CA LEU A 255 -11.67 -17.12 -2.22
C LEU A 255 -12.48 -18.41 -2.38
N ASP A 256 -12.26 -19.42 -1.52
CA ASP A 256 -12.88 -20.73 -1.58
C ASP A 256 -13.32 -21.17 -0.17
N ASN A 257 -14.60 -20.94 0.15
CA ASN A 257 -15.21 -21.29 1.43
C ASN A 257 -15.24 -22.77 1.82
N THR A 258 -14.62 -23.64 1.00
CA THR A 258 -14.35 -25.03 1.33
C THR A 258 -12.92 -25.28 1.77
N SER A 259 -12.06 -24.26 1.67
CA SER A 259 -10.67 -24.22 2.08
C SER A 259 -10.54 -23.65 3.50
N ILE A 260 -11.20 -24.27 4.47
CA ILE A 260 -11.22 -23.77 5.85
C ILE A 260 -9.90 -24.11 6.58
N PRO A 261 -9.28 -23.18 7.33
CA PRO A 261 -8.17 -23.45 8.24
C PRO A 261 -8.49 -24.54 9.28
N THR A 262 -7.43 -25.09 9.90
CA THR A 262 -7.59 -25.94 11.08
C THR A 262 -7.76 -25.06 12.33
N ASP A 263 -8.61 -25.52 13.24
CA ASP A 263 -9.06 -24.82 14.45
C ASP A 263 -9.47 -25.93 15.46
N PHE A 264 -8.52 -26.41 16.26
CA PHE A 264 -8.72 -27.61 17.09
C PHE A 264 -9.67 -27.37 18.27
N ASP A 265 -9.70 -26.15 18.79
CA ASP A 265 -10.51 -25.76 19.94
C ASP A 265 -11.83 -25.04 19.58
N ASN A 266 -11.99 -24.62 18.33
CA ASN A 266 -13.13 -23.88 17.77
C ASN A 266 -13.30 -22.47 18.36
N ASP A 267 -12.21 -21.78 18.68
CA ASP A 267 -12.24 -20.40 19.19
C ASP A 267 -12.27 -19.34 18.07
N GLY A 268 -12.04 -19.76 16.82
CA GLY A 268 -12.07 -18.94 15.61
C GLY A 268 -10.71 -18.35 15.23
N LEU A 269 -9.63 -18.74 15.91
CA LEU A 269 -8.26 -18.55 15.45
C LEU A 269 -7.80 -19.84 14.76
N CYS A 270 -6.93 -19.70 13.76
CA CYS A 270 -6.40 -20.88 13.09
C CYS A 270 -5.06 -21.32 13.70
N ASP A 271 -4.90 -22.63 13.83
CA ASP A 271 -3.79 -23.26 14.57
C ASP A 271 -2.40 -22.87 14.03
N ASN A 272 -2.29 -22.70 12.71
CA ASN A 272 -0.99 -22.50 12.07
C ASN A 272 -0.46 -21.06 12.21
N GLY A 273 -0.13 -20.65 13.44
CA GLY A 273 0.63 -19.45 13.76
C GLY A 273 -0.19 -18.18 14.02
N VAL A 274 -1.52 -18.30 14.07
CA VAL A 274 -2.42 -17.24 14.56
C VAL A 274 -2.82 -17.54 16.00
N ASP A 275 -3.25 -18.77 16.26
CA ASP A 275 -3.48 -19.30 17.60
C ASP A 275 -2.14 -19.68 18.29
N PRO A 276 -1.91 -19.27 19.55
CA PRO A 276 -0.76 -19.71 20.35
C PRO A 276 -1.06 -20.86 21.33
N ASP A 277 -2.29 -21.37 21.38
CA ASP A 277 -2.76 -22.46 22.26
C ASP A 277 -3.86 -23.26 21.52
N ASP A 278 -3.45 -24.02 20.51
CA ASP A 278 -4.31 -24.65 19.49
C ASP A 278 -5.46 -25.52 20.07
N ASP A 279 -5.30 -26.09 21.27
CA ASP A 279 -6.32 -26.93 21.91
C ASP A 279 -6.93 -26.32 23.19
N ASN A 280 -6.49 -25.11 23.55
CA ASN A 280 -6.94 -24.28 24.66
C ASN A 280 -6.94 -24.99 26.03
N ASP A 281 -5.99 -25.90 26.24
CA ASP A 281 -5.78 -26.52 27.54
C ASP A 281 -4.96 -25.63 28.50
N GLY A 282 -4.36 -24.55 27.99
CA GLY A 282 -3.60 -23.57 28.76
C GLY A 282 -2.09 -23.80 28.73
N ALA A 283 -1.61 -24.85 28.07
CA ALA A 283 -0.23 -24.98 27.64
C ALA A 283 -0.07 -24.38 26.22
N LEU A 284 0.91 -23.47 26.07
CA LEU A 284 1.17 -22.86 24.75
C LEU A 284 1.86 -23.87 23.83
N ASP A 285 1.64 -23.84 22.50
CA ASP A 285 2.18 -24.84 21.56
C ASP A 285 3.70 -25.04 21.66
N GLY A 286 4.43 -23.97 22.00
CA GLY A 286 5.89 -24.03 22.15
C GLY A 286 6.37 -24.80 23.38
N ASP A 287 5.51 -24.93 24.39
CA ASP A 287 5.72 -25.66 25.63
C ASP A 287 4.83 -26.93 25.73
N ASP A 288 4.00 -27.19 24.71
CA ASP A 288 3.12 -28.36 24.58
C ASP A 288 3.77 -29.50 23.79
N SER A 289 3.57 -30.75 24.24
CA SER A 289 4.07 -31.95 23.58
C SER A 289 3.15 -32.51 22.48
N ASP A 290 1.87 -32.16 22.50
CA ASP A 290 0.81 -32.47 21.54
C ASP A 290 -0.21 -31.32 21.48
N ASP A 291 0.21 -30.20 20.90
CA ASP A 291 -0.53 -28.93 20.69
C ASP A 291 -2.00 -29.03 20.22
N ASN A 292 -2.42 -30.16 19.64
CA ASN A 292 -3.76 -30.36 19.09
C ASN A 292 -4.66 -31.26 19.96
N ASN A 293 -4.25 -31.56 21.19
CA ASN A 293 -4.88 -32.50 22.06
C ASN A 293 -4.79 -32.08 23.53
N ALA A 294 -5.86 -31.42 23.97
CA ALA A 294 -6.03 -30.79 25.29
C ALA A 294 -5.86 -31.68 26.53
N LYS A 295 -5.44 -32.93 26.35
CA LYS A 295 -5.19 -33.93 27.40
C LYS A 295 -3.72 -34.33 27.48
N VAL A 296 -2.84 -33.77 26.66
CA VAL A 296 -1.45 -34.19 26.52
C VAL A 296 -0.57 -32.97 26.29
N CYS A 297 0.08 -32.45 27.34
CA CYS A 297 0.90 -31.25 27.22
C CYS A 297 2.32 -31.43 27.80
N SER A 298 2.46 -31.84 29.06
CA SER A 298 3.77 -31.98 29.71
C SER A 298 3.69 -32.84 30.99
N ASP A 299 4.84 -33.08 31.63
CA ASP A 299 4.95 -33.76 32.94
C ASP A 299 5.97 -32.94 33.76
N THR A 300 5.51 -31.80 34.27
CA THR A 300 6.40 -30.74 34.80
C THR A 300 6.96 -31.11 36.17
N ASP A 301 6.18 -31.80 37.00
CA ASP A 301 6.58 -32.19 38.35
C ASP A 301 7.21 -33.59 38.42
N GLY A 302 7.09 -34.37 37.34
CA GLY A 302 7.75 -35.67 37.17
C GLY A 302 7.04 -36.80 37.88
N ASP A 303 5.74 -36.66 38.14
CA ASP A 303 4.89 -37.69 38.75
C ASP A 303 4.34 -38.68 37.71
N THR A 304 4.74 -38.60 36.45
CA THR A 304 4.34 -39.50 35.35
C THR A 304 2.92 -39.32 34.83
N CYS A 305 2.07 -38.52 35.50
CA CYS A 305 0.86 -38.02 34.89
C CYS A 305 1.16 -36.86 33.95
N ASP A 306 0.30 -36.73 32.94
CA ASP A 306 0.41 -35.61 32.03
C ASP A 306 -0.36 -34.43 32.61
N ASP A 307 0.31 -33.29 32.79
CA ASP A 307 -0.14 -32.04 33.42
C ASP A 307 -1.53 -31.59 32.88
N CYS A 308 -1.91 -32.02 31.66
CA CYS A 308 -3.18 -31.67 31.03
C CYS A 308 -4.21 -32.80 30.99
N SER A 309 -3.99 -33.96 31.61
CA SER A 309 -4.91 -35.12 31.52
C SER A 309 -6.38 -34.80 31.87
N ASN A 310 -6.60 -33.79 32.73
CA ASN A 310 -7.91 -33.30 33.11
C ASN A 310 -8.58 -32.35 32.10
N GLY A 311 -7.93 -32.06 30.97
CA GLY A 311 -8.40 -31.16 29.91
C GLY A 311 -7.84 -29.73 30.02
N THR A 312 -6.95 -29.48 30.97
CA THR A 312 -6.33 -28.17 31.22
C THR A 312 -5.01 -28.35 31.97
N PHE A 313 -4.03 -27.49 31.71
CA PHE A 313 -2.74 -27.46 32.41
C PHE A 313 -2.89 -27.23 33.93
N ASP A 314 -2.64 -28.29 34.71
CA ASP A 314 -2.64 -28.28 36.17
C ASP A 314 -1.76 -29.38 36.76
N VAL A 315 -0.51 -29.03 37.06
CA VAL A 315 0.53 -29.90 37.68
C VAL A 315 0.18 -30.55 39.03
N ALA A 316 -0.98 -30.25 39.63
CA ALA A 316 -1.41 -30.85 40.90
C ALA A 316 -2.74 -31.60 40.78
N ASN A 317 -3.36 -31.53 39.61
CA ASN A 317 -4.62 -32.18 39.30
C ASN A 317 -4.59 -32.52 37.80
N ASP A 318 -3.74 -33.47 37.49
CA ASP A 318 -3.34 -33.99 36.18
C ASP A 318 -3.50 -35.52 36.11
N GLY A 319 -4.16 -36.10 37.11
CA GLY A 319 -4.45 -37.51 37.17
C GLY A 319 -5.51 -37.84 38.20
N ILE A 320 -5.78 -39.13 38.38
CA ILE A 320 -6.53 -39.60 39.54
C ILE A 320 -5.54 -39.62 40.69
N ASP A 321 -5.90 -38.98 41.81
CA ASP A 321 -5.16 -38.98 43.07
C ASP A 321 -6.11 -39.51 44.15
N THR A 322 -5.90 -40.76 44.57
CA THR A 322 -6.86 -41.52 45.37
C THR A 322 -6.79 -41.19 46.86
N ASP A 323 -5.60 -40.82 47.36
CA ASP A 323 -5.38 -40.45 48.77
C ASP A 323 -5.23 -38.93 48.98
N SER A 324 -5.18 -38.16 47.89
CA SER A 324 -5.07 -36.70 47.85
C SER A 324 -3.74 -36.16 48.40
N ASP A 325 -2.64 -36.89 48.23
CA ASP A 325 -1.31 -36.47 48.68
C ASP A 325 -0.60 -35.50 47.71
N GLY A 326 -1.15 -35.35 46.50
CA GLY A 326 -0.65 -34.48 45.45
C GLY A 326 0.20 -35.18 44.39
N THR A 327 0.30 -36.52 44.43
CA THR A 327 0.85 -37.37 43.37
C THR A 327 -0.31 -38.13 42.74
N CYS A 328 -0.35 -38.24 41.43
CA CYS A 328 -1.35 -39.09 40.81
C CYS A 328 -1.02 -40.59 40.99
N ASN A 329 -2.04 -41.45 40.90
CA ASN A 329 -1.92 -42.90 40.97
C ASN A 329 -0.94 -43.56 39.97
N ALA A 330 -0.60 -42.87 38.86
CA ALA A 330 0.39 -43.42 37.92
C ALA A 330 1.84 -43.25 38.45
N GLY A 331 2.07 -42.19 39.23
CA GLY A 331 3.34 -41.82 39.85
C GLY A 331 3.51 -42.23 41.28
N ASP A 332 2.40 -42.46 41.97
CA ASP A 332 2.37 -42.91 43.34
C ASP A 332 2.72 -44.41 43.42
N THR A 333 3.29 -44.78 44.56
CA THR A 333 3.57 -46.16 44.91
C THR A 333 2.69 -46.68 46.03
N ASP A 334 1.85 -45.84 46.64
CA ASP A 334 0.92 -46.11 47.76
C ASP A 334 -0.40 -45.37 47.48
N ASP A 335 -1.08 -45.77 46.40
CA ASP A 335 -2.22 -45.07 45.78
C ASP A 335 -3.33 -44.65 46.77
N ASP A 336 -3.58 -45.40 47.84
CA ASP A 336 -4.65 -45.13 48.81
C ASP A 336 -4.17 -44.61 50.19
N GLY A 337 -2.86 -44.43 50.34
CA GLY A 337 -2.20 -43.84 51.50
C GLY A 337 -2.30 -44.69 52.77
N ASP A 338 -2.49 -46.01 52.65
CA ASP A 338 -2.62 -46.93 53.77
C ASP A 338 -1.28 -47.49 54.29
N THR A 339 -0.17 -47.08 53.68
CA THR A 339 1.24 -47.44 53.95
C THR A 339 1.74 -48.73 53.29
N TRP A 340 0.92 -49.40 52.49
CA TRP A 340 1.33 -50.54 51.68
C TRP A 340 1.58 -50.12 50.23
N SER A 341 2.66 -50.60 49.63
CA SER A 341 2.92 -50.23 48.23
C SER A 341 2.02 -51.00 47.26
N ASP A 342 1.64 -50.41 46.12
CA ASP A 342 0.79 -51.08 45.13
C ASP A 342 1.39 -52.39 44.64
N VAL A 343 2.73 -52.45 44.59
CA VAL A 343 3.50 -53.65 44.25
C VAL A 343 3.28 -54.76 45.28
N ASP A 344 3.35 -54.42 46.56
CA ASP A 344 3.10 -55.37 47.65
C ASP A 344 1.64 -55.79 47.63
N GLU A 345 0.71 -54.85 47.56
CA GLU A 345 -0.73 -55.12 47.51
C GLU A 345 -1.17 -56.00 46.35
N THR A 346 -0.72 -55.69 45.15
CA THR A 346 -0.95 -56.51 43.96
C THR A 346 -0.37 -57.92 44.14
N THR A 347 0.78 -58.04 44.80
CA THR A 347 1.42 -59.33 45.11
C THR A 347 0.63 -60.13 46.15
N CYS A 348 0.08 -59.44 47.15
CA CYS A 348 -0.67 -60.03 48.26
C CYS A 348 -2.16 -60.26 47.94
N GLY A 349 -2.66 -59.65 46.86
CA GLY A 349 -4.05 -59.72 46.40
C GLY A 349 -5.01 -58.79 47.15
N SER A 350 -4.50 -57.69 47.72
CA SER A 350 -5.33 -56.56 48.17
C SER A 350 -5.55 -55.56 47.03
N ASP A 351 -6.24 -54.44 47.30
CA ASP A 351 -6.73 -53.51 46.28
C ASP A 351 -6.02 -52.16 46.50
N PRO A 352 -5.08 -51.75 45.63
CA PRO A 352 -4.29 -50.53 45.82
C PRO A 352 -5.09 -49.22 45.86
N LEU A 353 -6.38 -49.27 45.54
CA LEU A 353 -7.24 -48.09 45.46
C LEU A 353 -8.21 -47.99 46.65
N ASP A 354 -8.08 -48.83 47.67
CA ASP A 354 -9.01 -48.90 48.80
C ASP A 354 -8.28 -49.14 50.12
N ASN A 355 -8.06 -48.07 50.90
CA ASN A 355 -7.34 -48.11 52.18
C ASN A 355 -7.91 -49.05 53.25
N ALA A 356 -9.09 -49.63 53.03
CA ALA A 356 -9.65 -50.67 53.87
C ALA A 356 -9.15 -52.09 53.50
N SER A 357 -8.50 -52.23 52.36
CA SER A 357 -8.01 -53.45 51.73
C SER A 357 -6.51 -53.59 51.98
N THR A 358 -6.11 -53.97 53.20
CA THR A 358 -4.69 -54.16 53.53
C THR A 358 -4.23 -55.61 53.35
N PRO A 359 -2.97 -55.85 52.92
CA PRO A 359 -2.33 -57.16 53.01
C PRO A 359 -2.36 -57.75 54.42
N THR A 360 -2.46 -59.09 54.52
CA THR A 360 -2.37 -59.76 55.83
C THR A 360 -0.91 -59.95 56.26
N ASP A 361 -0.39 -59.03 57.07
CA ASP A 361 0.95 -59.12 57.64
C ASP A 361 0.95 -59.81 59.01
N PHE A 362 1.45 -61.05 59.08
CA PHE A 362 1.42 -61.86 60.30
C PHE A 362 2.56 -61.55 61.28
N ASP A 363 3.68 -60.99 60.83
CA ASP A 363 4.87 -60.72 61.63
C ASP A 363 5.33 -59.24 61.65
N ASN A 364 4.56 -58.34 61.03
CA ASN A 364 4.74 -56.89 60.98
C ASN A 364 6.08 -56.47 60.37
N ASP A 365 6.54 -57.18 59.33
CA ASP A 365 7.79 -56.85 58.63
C ASP A 365 7.58 -56.11 57.29
N GLY A 366 6.32 -55.82 56.93
CA GLY A 366 5.98 -55.11 55.70
C GLY A 366 6.01 -56.00 54.45
N LEU A 367 5.97 -57.33 54.62
CA LEU A 367 5.85 -58.29 53.53
C LEU A 367 4.67 -59.24 53.80
N CYS A 368 3.94 -59.57 52.75
CA CYS A 368 3.18 -60.82 52.71
C CYS A 368 4.04 -61.98 52.16
#